data_AF-W6Q6G4-F1
#
_entry.id   AF-W6Q6G4-F1
#
_cell.length_a   1.000
_cell.length_b   1.000
_cell.length_c   1.000
_cell.angle_alpha   90.00
_cell.angle_beta   90.00
_cell.angle_gamma   90.00
#
_symmetry.space_group_name_H-M   'P 1'
#
loop_
_entity.id
_entity.type
_entity.pdbx_description
1 polymer ?
#
loop_
_entity_poly.entity_id
_entity_poly.type
_entity_poly.pdbx_seq_one_letter_code
_entity_poly.pdbx_strand_id
1 'polypeptide(L)'
;MSSRRPDNQSYADVAAKPEPQGTSDVAPAVPADVIYKLLGFTAAMIVGPIGMYFLTVNSIFSGSSTLAGITAAVTANAVLFTYIYVAWTEDQEDRQAASKPDSKKAQ
;
A
#
# COMPACT_ATOMS: atom_id res chain seq x y z
N MET A 1 -46.43 -31.72 46.13
CA MET A 1 -46.39 -31.66 44.65
C MET A 1 -45.02 -31.18 44.24
N SER A 2 -44.23 -32.11 43.71
CA SER A 2 -42.87 -31.86 43.22
C SER A 2 -42.93 -31.33 41.79
N SER A 3 -41.92 -30.55 41.42
CA SER A 3 -41.53 -30.12 40.05
C SER A 3 -41.77 -28.64 39.74
N ARG A 4 -40.65 -27.93 39.57
CA ARG A 4 -40.19 -27.42 38.26
C ARG A 4 -38.82 -26.77 38.46
N ARG A 5 -37.74 -27.47 38.10
CA ARG A 5 -36.43 -26.87 37.88
C ARG A 5 -36.48 -26.15 36.52
N PRO A 6 -36.09 -24.87 36.42
CA PRO A 6 -35.94 -24.22 35.13
C PRO A 6 -34.54 -24.51 34.55
N ASP A 7 -34.51 -24.69 33.24
CA ASP A 7 -33.41 -24.36 32.34
C ASP A 7 -32.13 -25.22 32.41
N ASN A 8 -32.30 -26.51 32.11
CA ASN A 8 -31.26 -27.34 31.50
C ASN A 8 -31.19 -27.06 29.99
N GLN A 9 -30.64 -25.92 29.58
CA GLN A 9 -30.16 -25.77 28.20
C GLN A 9 -29.02 -26.77 28.00
N SER A 10 -29.29 -27.80 27.21
CA SER A 10 -28.32 -28.84 26.91
C SER A 10 -27.21 -28.24 26.05
N TYR A 11 -25.96 -28.61 26.31
CA TYR A 11 -24.82 -28.23 25.46
C TYR A 11 -25.02 -28.63 23.99
N ALA A 12 -25.88 -29.63 23.74
CA ALA A 12 -26.32 -30.00 22.40
C ALA A 12 -27.14 -28.90 21.70
N ASP A 13 -27.93 -28.12 22.43
CA ASP A 13 -28.75 -27.03 21.89
C ASP A 13 -27.91 -25.77 21.58
N VAL A 14 -26.80 -25.58 22.30
CA VAL A 14 -25.82 -24.52 22.03
C VAL A 14 -24.96 -24.89 20.82
N ALA A 15 -24.57 -26.17 20.69
CA ALA A 15 -23.81 -26.69 19.56
C ALA A 15 -24.63 -26.82 18.26
N ALA A 16 -25.97 -26.91 18.36
CA ALA A 16 -26.87 -27.01 17.21
C ALA A 16 -27.29 -25.64 16.63
N LYS A 17 -26.93 -24.52 17.28
CA LYS A 17 -27.10 -23.20 16.66
C LYS A 17 -26.09 -23.07 15.52
N PRO A 18 -26.54 -22.82 14.28
CA PRO A 18 -25.61 -22.45 13.22
C PRO A 18 -24.88 -21.20 13.68
N GLU A 19 -23.56 -21.24 13.77
CA GLU A 19 -22.78 -20.02 13.98
C GLU A 19 -23.16 -19.05 12.86
N PRO A 20 -23.36 -17.75 13.17
CA PRO A 20 -23.63 -16.77 12.13
C PRO A 20 -22.44 -16.84 11.18
N GLN A 21 -22.68 -17.36 9.98
CA GLN A 21 -21.72 -17.39 8.89
C GLN A 21 -21.52 -15.95 8.46
N GLY A 22 -20.71 -15.22 9.22
CA GLY A 22 -20.20 -13.91 8.85
C GLY A 22 -19.45 -14.13 7.55
N THR A 23 -20.00 -13.60 6.47
CA THR A 23 -19.34 -13.56 5.18
C THR A 23 -17.92 -13.04 5.39
N SER A 24 -16.93 -13.85 5.07
CA SER A 24 -15.53 -13.45 5.13
C SER A 24 -15.33 -12.29 4.18
N ASP A 25 -15.36 -11.07 4.71
CA ASP A 25 -15.16 -9.87 3.92
C ASP A 25 -13.70 -9.89 3.42
N VAL A 26 -13.55 -10.14 2.12
CA VAL A 26 -12.27 -10.18 1.40
C VAL A 26 -12.03 -8.88 0.65
N ALA A 27 -12.81 -7.83 0.94
CA ALA A 27 -12.50 -6.50 0.44
C ALA A 27 -11.06 -6.13 0.85
N PRO A 28 -10.24 -5.61 -0.08
CA PRO A 28 -8.86 -5.26 0.24
C PRO A 28 -8.82 -4.25 1.39
N ALA A 29 -8.30 -4.68 2.54
CA ALA A 29 -8.15 -3.84 3.73
C ALA A 29 -7.14 -2.69 3.54
N VAL A 30 -6.37 -2.73 2.44
CA VAL A 30 -5.36 -1.73 2.08
C VAL A 30 -5.93 -0.81 0.99
N PRO A 31 -5.89 0.53 1.18
CA PRO A 31 -6.38 1.48 0.17
C PRO A 31 -5.72 1.27 -1.20
N ALA A 32 -6.52 1.36 -2.27
CA ALA A 32 -6.03 1.14 -3.64
C ALA A 32 -4.90 2.11 -4.04
N ASP A 33 -4.92 3.34 -3.50
CA ASP A 33 -3.86 4.33 -3.71
C ASP A 33 -2.48 3.81 -3.27
N VAL A 34 -2.42 3.16 -2.10
CA VAL A 34 -1.19 2.54 -1.58
C VAL A 34 -0.70 1.45 -2.53
N ILE A 35 -1.62 0.65 -3.10
CA ILE A 35 -1.28 -0.41 -4.05
C ILE A 35 -0.60 0.17 -5.29
N TYR A 36 -1.15 1.24 -5.86
CA TYR A 36 -0.54 1.90 -7.04
C TYR A 36 0.83 2.50 -6.72
N LYS A 37 1.00 3.09 -5.53
CA LYS A 37 2.29 3.62 -5.08
C LYS A 37 3.35 2.53 -4.95
N LEU A 38 3.01 1.41 -4.29
CA LEU A 38 3.91 0.26 -4.16
C LEU A 38 4.28 -0.32 -5.53
N LEU A 39 3.30 -0.48 -6.42
CA LEU A 39 3.52 -0.99 -7.77
C LEU A 39 4.44 -0.03 -8.57
N GLY A 40 4.15 1.27 -8.53
CA GLY A 40 4.92 2.31 -9.21
C GLY A 40 6.36 2.38 -8.71
N PHE A 41 6.57 2.29 -7.40
CA PHE A 41 7.91 2.30 -6.81
C PHE A 41 8.72 1.07 -7.19
N THR A 42 8.08 -0.09 -7.18
CA THR A 42 8.72 -1.35 -7.57
C THR A 42 9.13 -1.30 -9.04
N ALA A 43 8.25 -0.80 -9.91
CA ALA A 43 8.57 -0.60 -11.32
C ALA A 43 9.71 0.42 -11.51
N ALA A 44 9.69 1.54 -10.78
CA ALA A 44 10.73 2.57 -10.85
C ALA A 44 12.11 2.06 -10.43
N MET A 45 12.18 1.22 -9.40
CA MET A 45 13.44 0.60 -8.94
C MET A 45 14.06 -0.33 -9.99
N ILE A 46 13.24 -1.00 -10.80
CA ILE A 46 13.70 -1.90 -11.85
C ILE A 46 14.00 -1.09 -13.12
N VAL A 47 13.02 -0.33 -13.60
CA VAL A 47 13.09 0.36 -14.90
C VAL A 47 14.01 1.57 -14.86
N GLY A 48 14.09 2.31 -13.76
CA GLY A 48 14.92 3.51 -13.65
C GLY A 48 16.41 3.22 -13.87
N PRO A 49 17.06 2.40 -13.02
CA PRO A 49 18.49 2.11 -13.16
C PRO A 49 18.82 1.28 -14.41
N ILE A 50 18.02 0.26 -14.71
CA ILE A 50 18.26 -0.64 -15.85
C ILE A 50 18.00 0.10 -17.16
N GLY A 51 16.89 0.85 -17.26
CA GLY A 51 16.58 1.68 -18.40
C GLY A 51 17.65 2.73 -18.63
N MET A 52 18.11 3.41 -17.57
CA MET A 52 19.15 4.42 -17.72
C MET A 52 20.50 3.83 -18.12
N TYR A 53 20.86 2.62 -17.67
CA TYR A 53 22.03 1.90 -18.17
C TYR A 53 21.97 1.69 -19.69
N PHE A 54 20.87 1.12 -20.20
CA PHE A 54 20.75 0.83 -21.63
C PHE A 54 20.56 2.08 -22.50
N LEU A 55 19.91 3.12 -21.96
CA LEU A 55 19.84 4.42 -22.63
C LEU A 55 21.22 5.05 -22.75
N THR A 56 22.01 5.08 -21.68
CA THR A 56 23.30 5.77 -21.64
C THR A 56 24.42 5.01 -22.36
N VAL A 57 24.41 3.67 -22.35
CA VAL A 57 25.41 2.85 -23.05
C VAL A 57 25.37 3.06 -24.57
N ASN A 58 24.17 3.29 -25.13
CA ASN A 58 23.96 3.43 -26.56
C ASN A 58 23.99 4.89 -27.05
N SER A 59 23.66 5.86 -26.20
CA SER A 59 23.51 7.27 -26.61
C SER A 59 24.67 8.20 -26.25
N ILE A 60 25.40 7.94 -25.15
CA ILE A 60 26.37 8.89 -24.59
C ILE A 60 27.80 8.32 -24.55
N PHE A 61 27.97 7.02 -24.25
CA PHE A 61 29.28 6.46 -23.92
C PHE A 61 29.84 5.45 -24.93
N SER A 62 29.28 5.38 -26.15
CA SER A 62 29.80 4.58 -27.28
C SER A 62 30.14 3.12 -26.90
N GLY A 63 29.33 2.48 -26.05
CA GLY A 63 29.53 1.09 -25.62
C GLY A 63 30.37 0.89 -24.34
N SER A 64 30.82 1.95 -23.65
CA SER A 64 31.54 1.80 -22.37
C SER A 64 30.60 1.42 -21.23
N SER A 65 30.53 0.11 -20.95
CA SER A 65 29.72 -0.48 -19.88
C SER A 65 30.04 0.08 -18.48
N THR A 66 31.30 0.47 -18.22
CA THR A 66 31.69 1.07 -16.93
C THR A 66 31.09 2.46 -16.73
N LEU A 67 31.10 3.33 -17.74
CA LEU A 67 30.52 4.68 -17.64
C LEU A 67 28.99 4.62 -17.59
N ALA A 68 28.38 3.72 -18.36
CA ALA A 68 26.96 3.45 -18.28
C ALA A 68 26.55 2.92 -16.89
N GLY A 69 27.36 2.03 -16.30
CA GLY A 69 27.16 1.50 -14.95
C GLY A 69 27.23 2.59 -13.87
N ILE A 70 28.22 3.48 -13.93
CA ILE A 70 28.33 4.63 -13.02
C ILE A 70 27.09 5.52 -13.14
N THR A 71 26.65 5.80 -14.37
CA THR A 71 25.46 6.63 -14.61
C THR A 71 24.21 5.98 -14.03
N ALA A 72 24.06 4.67 -14.21
CA ALA A 72 22.96 3.90 -13.63
C ALA A 72 22.96 3.93 -12.09
N ALA A 73 24.13 3.85 -11.46
CA ALA A 73 24.26 3.99 -10.00
C ALA A 73 23.85 5.39 -9.52
N VAL A 74 24.22 6.45 -10.25
CA VAL A 74 23.75 7.81 -9.96
C VAL A 74 22.23 7.90 -10.11
N THR A 75 21.65 7.30 -11.16
CA THR A 75 20.20 7.26 -11.35
C THR A 75 19.47 6.50 -10.25
N ALA A 76 20.03 5.41 -9.75
CA ALA A 76 19.45 4.69 -8.60
C ALA A 76 19.35 5.59 -7.37
N ASN A 77 20.38 6.42 -7.10
CA ASN A 77 20.31 7.41 -6.03
C ASN A 77 19.26 8.50 -6.31
N ALA A 78 19.08 8.93 -7.57
CA ALA A 78 18.02 9.86 -7.93
C ALA A 78 16.61 9.27 -7.72
N VAL A 79 16.41 7.97 -8.00
CA VAL A 79 15.17 7.24 -7.68
C VAL A 79 14.91 7.24 -6.18
N LEU A 80 15.94 7.03 -5.36
CA LEU A 80 15.84 7.15 -3.90
C LEU A 80 15.44 8.55 -3.45
N PHE A 81 16.03 9.61 -4.01
CA PHE A 81 15.61 10.99 -3.71
C PHE A 81 14.15 11.24 -4.10
N THR A 82 13.72 10.70 -5.25
CA THR A 82 12.32 10.80 -5.70
C THR A 82 11.36 10.10 -4.73
N TYR A 83 11.75 8.96 -4.16
CA TYR A 83 10.98 8.27 -3.10
C TYR A 83 10.74 9.16 -1.89
N ILE A 84 11.82 9.76 -1.38
CA ILE A 84 11.77 10.62 -0.20
C ILE A 84 10.90 11.85 -0.50
N TYR A 85 11.05 12.43 -1.69
CA TYR A 85 10.26 13.58 -2.12
C TYR A 85 8.76 13.25 -2.20
N VAL A 86 8.39 12.14 -2.84
CA VAL A 86 6.99 11.71 -2.95
C VAL A 86 6.41 11.45 -1.56
N ALA A 87 7.12 10.69 -0.71
CA ALA A 87 6.69 10.43 0.66
C ALA A 87 6.49 11.72 1.47
N TRP A 88 7.35 12.72 1.30
CA TRP A 88 7.20 14.02 1.96
C TRP A 88 6.04 14.86 1.40
N THR A 89 5.75 14.73 0.11
CA THR A 89 4.64 15.44 -0.52
C THR A 89 3.30 14.85 -0.05
N GLU A 90 3.22 13.52 0.02
CA GLU A 90 2.06 12.81 0.56
C GLU A 90 1.82 13.12 2.04
N ASP A 91 2.88 13.12 2.87
CA ASP A 91 2.76 13.49 4.29
C ASP A 91 2.27 14.95 4.49
N GLN A 92 2.61 15.86 3.56
CA GLN A 92 2.08 17.23 3.58
C GLN A 92 0.62 17.32 3.15
N GLU A 93 0.19 16.54 2.16
CA GLU A 93 -1.20 16.50 1.70
C GLU A 93 -2.13 15.99 2.81
N ASP A 94 -1.74 14.92 3.52
CA ASP A 94 -2.50 14.37 4.64
C ASP A 94 -2.66 15.39 5.78
N ARG A 95 -1.59 16.13 6.11
CA ARG A 95 -1.63 17.21 7.11
C ARG A 95 -2.51 18.38 6.69
N GLN A 96 -2.54 18.71 5.39
CA GLN A 96 -3.38 19.78 4.83
C GLN A 96 -4.86 19.38 4.76
N ALA A 97 -5.15 18.11 4.46
CA ALA A 97 -6.51 17.57 4.47
C ALA A 97 -7.07 17.56 5.91
N ALA A 98 -6.26 17.20 6.90
CA ALA A 98 -6.65 17.20 8.31
C ALA A 98 -6.86 18.61 8.91
N SER A 99 -6.32 19.66 8.28
CA SER A 99 -6.38 21.05 8.77
C SER A 99 -7.44 21.91 8.09
N LYS A 100 -8.22 21.38 7.14
CA LYS A 100 -9.42 22.05 6.60
C LYS A 100 -10.63 21.72 7.50
N PRO A 101 -11.11 22.63 8.36
CA PRO A 101 -12.31 22.40 9.13
C PRO A 101 -13.55 22.38 8.21
N ASP A 102 -14.43 21.42 8.45
CA ASP A 102 -15.80 21.31 7.92
C ASP A 102 -16.56 22.65 8.09
N SER A 103 -16.50 23.53 7.09
CA SER A 103 -17.24 24.80 7.05
C SER A 103 -18.58 24.70 6.29
N LYS A 104 -19.11 23.49 6.11
CA LYS A 104 -20.41 23.25 5.44
C LYS A 104 -21.37 22.32 6.21
N LYS A 105 -21.36 22.37 7.53
CA LYS A 105 -22.47 21.86 8.37
C LYS A 105 -23.04 22.96 9.27
N ALA A 106 -23.32 24.13 8.69
CA ALA A 106 -24.12 25.19 9.31
C ALA A 106 -24.53 26.22 8.25
N GLN A 107 -25.41 25.83 7.33
CA GLN A 107 -26.27 26.78 6.61
C GLN A 107 -27.54 26.07 6.15
#